data_AF-A0A511JII9-F1
#
_entry.id   AF-A0A511JII9-F1
#
_cell.length_a   1.000
_cell.length_b   1.000
_cell.length_c   1.000
_cell.angle_alpha   90.00
_cell.angle_beta   90.00
_cell.angle_gamma   90.00
#
_symmetry.space_group_name_H-M   'P 1'
#
loop_
_entity.id
_entity.type
_entity.pdbx_description
1 polymer ?
#
loop_
_entity_poly.entity_id
_entity_poly.type
_entity_poly.pdbx_seq_one_letter_code
_entity_poly.pdbx_strand_id
1 'polypeptide(L)'
;MRHDRTMSGRWRQAAVLAGALALVGCTPGGPSPSPTAASTPIPTDVLAGISVEVRQGRSTWADRVVQVRVTNAGPGDVSVAGVRLTTPDVEGVAATDKGRVLRAGVDRDFSVALGDPVCDDPGSSPASVEVDVTDDAGRRSTVVAEPTDPQGHLARIHGEDCAAVAVAEGATLTLADAITTTDVAGTPAAQVVLAVEPVPGGPRVEVTQVDRTVLFAPPGGAVSWPVALDTDAGPGTATLPATAGRCDLHAVADDKRGTFFGVHARVDGVDQPVFYLASSEALRSALFAFLRTACGAEATG
;
A
#
# COMPACT_ATOMS: atom_id res chain seq x y z
N MET A 1 -24.64 -35.71 -28.24
CA MET A 1 -25.69 -36.13 -27.28
C MET A 1 -26.28 -34.88 -26.66
N ARG A 2 -27.57 -34.65 -26.92
CA ARG A 2 -28.38 -33.56 -26.34
C ARG A 2 -28.56 -33.80 -24.84
N HIS A 3 -28.52 -32.74 -24.04
CA HIS A 3 -29.54 -32.52 -23.02
C HIS A 3 -29.72 -31.02 -22.77
N ASP A 4 -30.75 -30.50 -23.45
CA ASP A 4 -31.50 -29.31 -23.06
C ASP A 4 -32.09 -29.51 -21.66
N ARG A 5 -31.96 -28.50 -20.80
CA ARG A 5 -32.88 -28.29 -19.67
C ARG A 5 -33.35 -26.84 -19.68
N THR A 6 -34.46 -26.64 -20.35
CA THR A 6 -35.42 -25.58 -20.11
C THR A 6 -36.09 -25.82 -18.76
N MET A 7 -36.19 -24.79 -17.90
CA MET A 7 -37.36 -24.61 -17.05
C MET A 7 -37.69 -23.13 -16.88
N SER A 8 -38.76 -22.79 -17.56
CA SER A 8 -39.63 -21.63 -17.43
C SER A 8 -40.23 -21.48 -16.02
N GLY A 9 -40.34 -20.25 -15.54
CA GLY A 9 -41.15 -19.88 -14.38
C GLY A 9 -41.66 -18.45 -14.47
N ARG A 10 -42.68 -18.23 -15.31
CA ARG A 10 -43.44 -16.97 -15.42
C ARG A 10 -44.49 -16.92 -14.32
N TRP A 11 -44.39 -16.03 -13.33
CA TRP A 11 -45.52 -15.71 -12.45
C TRP A 11 -45.90 -14.24 -12.65
N ARG A 12 -47.07 -14.05 -13.27
CA ARG A 12 -47.76 -12.76 -13.41
C ARG A 12 -48.89 -12.71 -12.36
N GLN A 13 -49.30 -11.47 -12.07
CA GLN A 13 -50.61 -11.02 -11.55
C GLN A 13 -50.75 -11.05 -10.02
N ALA A 14 -51.44 -10.12 -9.35
CA ALA A 14 -52.04 -8.83 -9.71
C ALA A 14 -52.54 -8.10 -8.44
N ALA A 15 -52.80 -6.80 -8.59
CA ALA A 15 -53.90 -6.01 -8.02
C ALA A 15 -53.95 -5.64 -6.52
N VAL A 16 -53.71 -4.33 -6.28
CA VAL A 16 -54.60 -3.32 -5.66
C VAL A 16 -55.61 -3.78 -4.60
N LEU A 17 -55.52 -3.17 -3.41
CA LEU A 17 -56.69 -2.78 -2.61
C LEU A 17 -56.37 -1.51 -1.79
N ALA A 18 -57.09 -0.44 -2.11
CA ALA A 18 -57.23 0.75 -1.28
C ALA A 18 -58.25 0.47 -0.16
N GLY A 19 -57.98 0.97 1.04
CA GLY A 19 -58.90 0.91 2.17
C GLY A 19 -58.48 1.90 3.25
N ALA A 20 -59.12 3.07 3.25
CA ALA A 20 -59.08 4.02 4.35
C ALA A 20 -59.87 3.48 5.54
N LEU A 21 -59.40 3.71 6.77
CA LEU A 21 -60.26 4.06 7.92
C LEU A 21 -59.42 4.64 9.05
N ALA A 22 -59.83 5.82 9.54
CA ALA A 22 -59.28 6.52 10.67
C ALA A 22 -59.67 5.86 12.00
N LEU A 23 -58.71 5.74 12.93
CA LEU A 23 -58.97 5.64 14.36
C LEU A 23 -57.97 6.52 15.10
N VAL A 24 -58.48 7.64 15.62
CA VAL A 24 -57.83 8.52 16.59
C VAL A 24 -57.77 7.76 17.91
N GLY A 25 -56.57 7.33 18.31
CA GLY A 25 -56.29 6.74 19.62
C GLY A 25 -55.38 7.67 20.42
N CYS A 26 -55.96 8.46 21.32
CA CYS A 26 -55.20 9.14 22.37
C CYS A 26 -54.71 8.12 23.39
N THR A 27 -53.42 7.77 23.35
CA THR A 27 -52.75 7.04 24.43
C THR A 27 -52.06 8.02 25.38
N PRO A 28 -52.30 7.92 26.70
CA PRO A 28 -51.67 8.77 27.69
C PRO A 28 -50.23 8.30 27.97
N GLY A 29 -49.28 9.24 27.91
CA GLY A 29 -48.04 9.22 28.69
C GLY A 29 -47.16 7.97 28.59
N GLY A 30 -46.50 7.77 27.44
CA GLY A 30 -45.25 7.02 27.43
C GLY A 30 -44.16 7.82 28.16
N PRO A 31 -43.29 7.20 28.97
CA PRO A 31 -42.19 7.91 29.61
C PRO A 31 -41.37 8.62 28.53
N SER A 32 -41.17 9.93 28.68
CA SER A 32 -40.20 10.67 27.88
C SER A 32 -38.89 9.89 27.84
N PRO A 33 -38.25 9.72 26.66
CA PRO A 33 -36.90 9.18 26.63
C PRO A 33 -36.06 10.07 27.56
N SER A 34 -35.54 9.48 28.64
CA SER A 34 -34.59 10.18 29.49
C SER A 34 -33.46 10.67 28.59
N PRO A 35 -33.04 11.95 28.67
CA PRO A 35 -31.92 12.41 27.88
C PRO A 35 -30.73 11.50 28.21
N THR A 36 -30.23 10.79 27.20
CA THR A 36 -28.96 10.07 27.32
C THR A 36 -27.94 11.07 27.84
N ALA A 37 -27.46 10.85 29.07
CA ALA A 37 -26.49 11.75 29.68
C ALA A 37 -25.33 11.92 28.69
N ALA A 38 -25.12 13.14 28.20
CA ALA A 38 -23.99 13.44 27.34
C ALA A 38 -22.73 13.09 28.14
N SER A 39 -21.96 12.12 27.65
CA SER A 39 -20.69 11.76 28.26
C SER A 39 -19.80 12.99 28.27
N THR A 40 -19.35 13.41 29.46
CA THR A 40 -18.40 14.51 29.59
C THR A 40 -17.17 14.22 28.72
N PRO A 41 -16.80 15.10 27.78
CA PRO A 41 -15.62 14.88 26.94
C PRO A 41 -14.34 15.00 27.76
N ILE A 42 -13.25 14.46 27.24
CA ILE A 42 -11.91 14.64 27.80
C ILE A 42 -11.55 16.14 27.79
N PRO A 43 -10.92 16.68 28.84
CA PRO A 43 -10.47 18.07 28.91
C PRO A 43 -9.61 18.48 27.71
N THR A 44 -9.83 19.70 27.21
CA THR A 44 -9.20 20.20 25.99
C THR A 44 -7.68 20.35 26.09
N ASP A 45 -7.14 20.59 27.29
CA ASP A 45 -5.70 20.66 27.56
C ASP A 45 -5.00 19.31 27.39
N VAL A 46 -5.67 18.21 27.77
CA VAL A 46 -5.19 16.84 27.51
C VAL A 46 -5.18 16.57 26.01
N LEU A 47 -6.26 16.93 25.31
CA LEU A 47 -6.39 16.71 23.86
C LEU A 47 -5.44 17.60 23.04
N ALA A 48 -5.16 18.83 23.49
CA ALA A 48 -4.24 19.75 22.83
C ALA A 48 -2.78 19.26 22.80
N GLY A 49 -2.42 18.33 23.70
CA GLY A 49 -1.12 17.67 23.69
C GLY A 49 -1.00 16.53 22.67
N ILE A 50 -2.09 16.14 22.01
CA ILE A 50 -2.10 15.04 21.03
C ILE A 50 -1.75 15.58 19.64
N SER A 51 -0.72 15.01 19.02
CA SER A 51 -0.30 15.34 17.66
C SER A 51 -0.06 14.07 16.84
N VAL A 52 -0.12 14.21 15.52
CA VAL A 52 -0.08 13.09 14.58
C VAL A 52 0.92 13.33 13.45
N GLU A 53 1.64 12.28 13.09
CA GLU A 53 2.65 12.28 12.02
C GLU A 53 2.53 10.99 11.20
N VAL A 54 2.62 11.10 9.88
CA VAL A 54 2.74 9.96 8.98
C VAL A 54 4.19 9.49 8.94
N ARG A 55 4.38 8.19 9.10
CA ARG A 55 5.64 7.47 8.97
C ARG A 55 5.44 6.27 8.07
N GLN A 56 6.52 5.74 7.53
CA GLN A 56 6.50 4.39 6.95
C GLN A 56 7.77 3.63 7.30
N GLY A 57 7.58 2.43 7.87
CA GLY A 57 8.67 1.49 8.12
C GLY A 57 9.11 0.77 6.86
N ARG A 58 10.39 0.39 6.78
CA ARG A 58 10.93 -0.37 5.64
C ARG A 58 10.24 -1.73 5.42
N SER A 59 9.70 -2.33 6.48
CA SER A 59 8.99 -3.61 6.45
C SER A 59 7.55 -3.51 5.97
N THR A 60 6.96 -2.31 5.94
CA THR A 60 5.55 -2.10 5.58
C THR A 60 5.39 -1.43 4.21
N TRP A 61 6.51 -1.15 3.52
CA TRP A 61 6.53 -0.48 2.23
C TRP A 61 5.79 -1.27 1.15
N ALA A 62 6.11 -2.56 1.02
CA ALA A 62 5.54 -3.41 -0.02
C ALA A 62 4.03 -3.63 0.16
N ASP A 63 3.56 -3.61 1.41
CA ASP A 63 2.16 -3.87 1.76
C ASP A 63 1.28 -2.61 1.71
N ARG A 64 1.83 -1.47 1.24
CA ARG A 64 1.13 -0.15 1.21
C ARG A 64 0.56 0.22 2.58
N VAL A 65 1.30 -0.09 3.64
CA VAL A 65 0.96 0.22 5.03
C VAL A 65 1.79 1.39 5.52
N VAL A 66 1.12 2.43 5.99
CA VAL A 66 1.72 3.57 6.69
C VAL A 66 1.48 3.46 8.19
N GLN A 67 2.27 4.19 8.96
CA GLN A 67 2.16 4.30 10.41
C GLN A 67 1.72 5.71 10.75
N VAL A 68 0.60 5.83 11.45
CA VAL A 68 0.22 7.09 12.08
C VAL A 68 0.84 7.10 13.47
N ARG A 69 1.88 7.91 13.65
CA ARG A 69 2.49 8.16 14.95
C ARG A 69 1.62 9.14 15.72
N VAL A 70 1.05 8.70 16.83
CA VAL A 70 0.30 9.54 17.75
C VAL A 70 1.20 9.86 18.94
N THR A 71 1.46 11.14 19.17
CA THR A 71 2.28 11.62 20.30
C THR A 71 1.37 12.24 21.35
N ASN A 72 1.56 11.90 22.63
CA ASN A 72 0.87 12.54 23.75
C ASN A 72 1.86 13.41 24.54
N ALA A 73 1.88 14.71 24.24
CA ALA A 73 2.60 15.73 25.00
C ALA A 73 1.78 16.31 26.16
N GLY A 74 0.58 15.79 26.39
CA GLY A 74 -0.31 16.17 27.49
C GLY A 74 0.15 15.61 28.84
N PRO A 75 -0.48 16.06 29.93
CA PRO A 75 -0.05 15.72 31.29
C PRO A 75 -0.55 14.36 31.80
N GLY A 76 -1.46 13.70 31.08
CA GLY A 76 -2.12 12.47 31.52
C GLY A 76 -2.12 11.37 30.48
N ASP A 77 -2.25 10.13 30.93
CA ASP A 77 -2.35 8.96 30.07
C ASP A 77 -3.71 8.92 29.36
N VAL A 78 -3.71 8.44 28.12
CA VAL A 78 -4.93 8.14 27.36
C VAL A 78 -4.81 6.75 26.74
N SER A 79 -5.94 6.08 26.55
CA SER A 79 -6.04 4.88 25.73
C SER A 79 -6.55 5.27 24.35
N VAL A 80 -5.78 4.98 23.31
CA VAL A 80 -6.22 5.12 21.92
C VAL A 80 -7.03 3.87 21.57
N ALA A 81 -8.29 4.04 21.16
CA ALA A 81 -9.16 2.94 20.74
C ALA A 81 -9.03 2.65 19.24
N GLY A 82 -8.83 3.68 18.42
CA GLY A 82 -8.69 3.54 16.98
C GLY A 82 -8.09 4.77 16.34
N VAL A 83 -7.53 4.57 15.15
CA VAL A 83 -6.96 5.63 14.31
C VAL A 83 -7.48 5.47 12.90
N ARG A 84 -7.90 6.58 12.29
CA ARG A 84 -8.40 6.66 10.92
C ARG A 84 -7.65 7.75 10.17
N LEU A 85 -7.04 7.41 9.05
CA LEU A 85 -6.39 8.32 8.12
C LEU A 85 -7.26 8.44 6.87
N THR A 86 -7.63 9.67 6.54
CA THR A 86 -8.29 10.04 5.29
C THR A 86 -7.33 10.90 4.48
N THR A 87 -7.09 10.54 3.23
CA THR A 87 -6.30 11.34 2.28
C THR A 87 -7.01 11.29 0.92
N PRO A 88 -7.00 12.36 0.12
CA PRO A 88 -7.56 12.34 -1.23
C PRO A 88 -6.87 11.35 -2.18
N ASP A 89 -5.66 10.93 -1.87
CA ASP A 89 -4.78 10.18 -2.77
C ASP A 89 -5.18 8.70 -2.93
N VAL A 90 -6.07 8.19 -2.06
CA VAL A 90 -6.49 6.78 -2.06
C VAL A 90 -7.98 6.65 -1.79
N GLU A 91 -8.56 5.54 -2.22
CA GLU A 91 -9.94 5.20 -1.95
C GLU A 91 -10.17 4.85 -0.47
N GLY A 92 -11.29 5.32 0.08
CA GLY A 92 -11.75 4.94 1.41
C GLY A 92 -10.99 5.59 2.57
N VAL A 93 -11.03 4.92 3.73
CA VAL A 93 -10.39 5.39 4.96
C VAL A 93 -9.46 4.30 5.47
N ALA A 94 -8.18 4.63 5.60
CA ALA A 94 -7.16 3.74 6.14
C ALA A 94 -7.29 3.72 7.67
N ALA A 95 -7.66 2.58 8.26
CA ALA A 95 -8.04 2.51 9.67
C ALA A 95 -7.44 1.32 10.42
N THR A 96 -7.34 1.48 11.74
CA THR A 96 -7.04 0.39 12.67
C THR A 96 -7.77 0.60 13.99
N ASP A 97 -8.29 -0.50 14.54
CA ASP A 97 -8.94 -0.60 15.85
C ASP A 97 -8.03 -1.27 16.89
N LYS A 98 -6.76 -1.48 16.55
CA LYS A 98 -5.75 -2.08 17.43
C LYS A 98 -5.28 -1.05 18.46
N GLY A 99 -6.18 -0.70 19.37
CA GLY A 99 -5.97 0.31 20.39
C GLY A 99 -4.89 -0.02 21.41
N ARG A 100 -4.22 1.00 21.96
CA ARG A 100 -3.11 0.87 22.92
C ARG A 100 -3.11 2.04 23.89
N VAL A 101 -2.53 1.82 25.08
CA VAL A 101 -2.26 2.90 26.03
C VAL A 101 -1.15 3.80 25.50
N LEU A 102 -1.44 5.09 25.44
CA LEU A 102 -0.56 6.18 25.06
C LEU A 102 -0.30 7.04 26.31
N ARG A 103 0.82 6.75 26.97
CA ARG A 103 1.21 7.44 28.20
C ARG A 103 1.59 8.90 27.94
N ALA A 104 1.55 9.73 28.97
CA ALA A 104 2.09 11.08 28.91
C ALA A 104 3.58 11.06 28.52
N GLY A 105 3.97 11.93 27.59
CA GLY A 105 5.34 12.11 27.13
C GLY A 105 5.88 11.02 26.20
N VAL A 106 5.04 10.14 25.65
CA VAL A 106 5.46 9.12 24.68
C VAL A 106 4.62 9.15 23.40
N ASP A 107 5.13 8.53 22.35
CA ASP A 107 4.45 8.30 21.08
C ASP A 107 4.20 6.81 20.82
N ARG A 108 3.21 6.51 19.97
CA ARG A 108 2.93 5.15 19.47
C ARG A 108 2.55 5.17 18.00
N ASP A 109 3.02 4.16 17.28
CA ASP A 109 2.71 3.98 15.86
C ASP A 109 1.50 3.06 15.68
N PHE A 110 0.56 3.51 14.85
CA PHE A 110 -0.65 2.78 14.48
C PHE A 110 -0.59 2.49 12.98
N SER A 111 -0.40 1.22 12.63
CA SER A 111 -0.35 0.79 11.23
C SER A 111 -1.74 0.81 10.61
N VAL A 112 -1.87 1.49 9.47
CA VAL A 112 -3.07 1.55 8.63
C VAL A 112 -2.70 1.20 7.19
N ALA A 113 -3.49 0.32 6.57
CA ALA A 113 -3.32 -0.03 5.16
C ALA A 113 -4.04 0.99 4.29
N LEU A 114 -3.36 1.51 3.27
CA LEU A 114 -3.95 2.41 2.30
C LEU A 114 -4.85 1.64 1.32
N GLY A 115 -5.92 2.29 0.84
CA GLY A 115 -6.76 1.76 -0.23
C GLY A 115 -6.11 1.91 -1.61
N ASP A 116 -6.85 1.61 -2.67
CA ASP A 116 -6.37 1.77 -4.05
C ASP A 116 -6.09 3.25 -4.38
N PRO A 117 -5.10 3.55 -5.24
CA PRO A 117 -4.72 4.92 -5.53
C PRO A 117 -5.79 5.64 -6.37
N VAL A 118 -5.97 6.93 -6.14
CA VAL A 118 -6.82 7.81 -6.97
C VAL A 118 -5.90 8.64 -7.87
N CYS A 119 -5.82 8.30 -9.17
CA CYS A 119 -4.81 8.87 -10.07
C CYS A 119 -5.32 9.96 -11.04
N ASP A 120 -6.61 9.97 -11.35
CA ASP A 120 -7.17 10.86 -12.38
C ASP A 120 -7.40 12.32 -11.94
N ASP A 121 -7.28 12.60 -10.64
CA ASP A 121 -7.26 13.96 -10.09
C ASP A 121 -6.69 13.91 -8.66
N PRO A 122 -5.50 14.46 -8.37
CA PRO A 122 -5.01 14.53 -7.01
C PRO A 122 -5.94 15.44 -6.22
N GLY A 123 -6.74 14.87 -5.33
CA GLY A 123 -7.69 15.67 -4.57
C GLY A 123 -6.96 16.76 -3.79
N SER A 124 -7.50 17.98 -3.80
CA SER A 124 -6.83 19.15 -3.24
C SER A 124 -6.97 19.30 -1.72
N SER A 125 -7.55 18.30 -1.05
CA SER A 125 -7.83 18.38 0.39
C SER A 125 -6.63 17.87 1.19
N PRO A 126 -6.24 18.52 2.30
CA PRO A 126 -5.19 17.98 3.14
C PRO A 126 -5.61 16.64 3.73
N ALA A 127 -4.62 15.78 4.01
CA ALA A 127 -4.86 14.56 4.77
C ALA A 127 -5.40 14.90 6.17
N SER A 128 -6.23 14.03 6.74
CA SER A 128 -6.80 14.19 8.06
C SER A 128 -6.73 12.88 8.83
N VAL A 129 -6.38 12.97 10.11
CA VAL A 129 -6.34 11.83 11.03
C VAL A 129 -7.36 12.06 12.14
N GLU A 130 -8.19 11.05 12.37
CA GLU A 130 -9.02 10.94 13.56
C GLU A 130 -8.41 9.93 14.54
N VAL A 131 -8.29 10.31 15.81
CA VAL A 131 -7.82 9.45 16.90
C VAL A 131 -8.89 9.37 17.97
N ASP A 132 -9.47 8.18 18.17
CA ASP A 132 -10.41 7.94 19.25
C ASP A 132 -9.66 7.67 20.54
N VAL A 133 -9.89 8.49 21.57
CA VAL A 133 -9.20 8.41 22.86
C VAL A 133 -10.18 8.24 24.02
N THR A 134 -9.74 7.53 25.04
CA THR A 134 -10.41 7.37 26.33
C THR A 134 -9.42 7.69 27.45
N ASP A 135 -9.80 8.51 28.42
CA ASP A 135 -8.95 8.77 29.59
C ASP A 135 -9.22 7.81 30.76
N ASP A 136 -8.45 7.94 31.85
CA ASP A 136 -8.58 7.10 33.04
C ASP A 136 -9.94 7.24 33.75
N ALA A 137 -10.66 8.34 33.53
CA ALA A 137 -12.01 8.55 34.05
C ALA A 137 -13.09 7.90 33.15
N GLY A 138 -12.70 7.24 32.06
CA GLY A 138 -13.59 6.62 31.09
C GLY A 138 -14.27 7.62 30.14
N ARG A 139 -13.85 8.89 30.13
CA ARG A 139 -14.36 9.90 29.20
C ARG A 139 -13.79 9.65 27.82
N ARG A 140 -14.60 9.86 26.78
CA ARG A 140 -14.24 9.60 25.38
C ARG A 140 -14.25 10.88 24.58
N SER A 141 -13.27 11.01 23.68
CA SER A 141 -13.19 12.09 22.70
C SER A 141 -12.55 11.57 21.40
N THR A 142 -12.80 12.26 20.30
CA THR A 142 -12.07 12.05 19.04
C THR A 142 -11.23 13.30 18.76
N VAL A 143 -9.93 13.12 18.56
CA VAL A 143 -9.03 14.18 18.11
C VAL A 143 -9.00 14.14 16.58
N VAL A 144 -9.24 15.28 15.94
CA VAL A 144 -9.09 15.42 14.49
C VAL A 144 -7.94 16.39 14.22
N ALA A 145 -6.94 15.94 13.48
CA ALA A 145 -5.76 16.74 13.18
C ALA A 145 -5.23 16.44 11.77
N GLU A 146 -4.66 17.44 11.12
CA GLU A 146 -3.84 17.24 9.92
C GLU A 146 -2.50 16.65 10.34
N PRO A 147 -2.07 15.50 9.77
CA PRO A 147 -0.79 14.92 10.11
C PRO A 147 0.36 15.65 9.43
N THR A 148 1.47 15.74 10.14
CA THR A 148 2.75 16.09 9.48
C THR A 148 3.24 14.88 8.67
N ASP A 149 3.89 15.14 7.53
CA ASP A 149 4.56 14.11 6.73
C ASP A 149 5.93 14.62 6.26
N PRO A 150 6.90 14.77 7.19
CA PRO A 150 8.16 15.44 6.89
C PRO A 150 9.06 14.67 5.91
N GLN A 151 8.79 13.38 5.68
CA GLN A 151 9.49 12.57 4.68
C GLN A 151 8.69 12.43 3.36
N GLY A 152 7.51 13.04 3.24
CA GLY A 152 6.68 13.00 2.04
C GLY A 152 6.23 11.59 1.66
N HIS A 153 5.94 10.74 2.65
CA HIS A 153 5.52 9.36 2.44
C HIS A 153 4.25 9.23 1.62
N LEU A 154 3.21 10.04 1.88
CA LEU A 154 1.93 9.96 1.16
C LEU A 154 2.11 10.32 -0.32
N ALA A 155 2.71 11.47 -0.60
CA ALA A 155 2.95 11.94 -1.96
C ALA A 155 3.84 10.96 -2.75
N ARG A 156 4.86 10.39 -2.11
CA ARG A 156 5.72 9.38 -2.75
C ARG A 156 4.96 8.09 -3.06
N ILE A 157 4.16 7.57 -2.13
CA ILE A 157 3.38 6.35 -2.34
C ILE A 157 2.37 6.56 -3.48
N HIS A 158 1.66 7.69 -3.46
CA HIS A 158 0.73 8.06 -4.53
C HIS A 158 1.42 8.12 -5.90
N GLY A 159 2.58 8.77 -5.98
CA GLY A 159 3.36 8.81 -7.22
C GLY A 159 3.83 7.44 -7.70
N GLU A 160 4.33 6.58 -6.79
CA GLU A 160 4.72 5.19 -7.08
C GLU A 160 3.52 4.36 -7.60
N ASP A 161 2.37 4.47 -6.93
CA ASP A 161 1.17 3.72 -7.25
C ASP A 161 0.56 4.18 -8.59
N CYS A 162 0.46 5.49 -8.82
CA CYS A 162 -0.09 6.02 -10.06
C CYS A 162 0.83 5.82 -11.26
N ALA A 163 2.15 5.81 -11.07
CA ALA A 163 3.09 5.37 -12.11
C ALA A 163 2.84 3.91 -12.50
N ALA A 164 2.63 3.03 -11.51
CA ALA A 164 2.33 1.63 -11.76
C ALA A 164 0.99 1.45 -12.50
N VAL A 165 -0.05 2.22 -12.14
CA VAL A 165 -1.34 2.24 -12.85
C VAL A 165 -1.17 2.68 -14.30
N ALA A 166 -0.54 3.84 -14.54
CA ALA A 166 -0.35 4.39 -15.88
C ALA A 166 0.46 3.43 -16.79
N VAL A 167 1.48 2.78 -16.24
CA VAL A 167 2.23 1.75 -16.98
C VAL A 167 1.37 0.52 -17.25
N ALA A 168 0.60 0.05 -16.27
CA ALA A 168 -0.26 -1.14 -16.40
C ALA A 168 -1.38 -0.96 -17.44
N GLU A 169 -1.83 0.27 -17.68
CA GLU A 169 -2.78 0.57 -18.76
C GLU A 169 -2.20 0.30 -20.15
N GLY A 170 -0.89 0.50 -20.34
CA GLY A 170 -0.20 0.33 -21.62
C GLY A 170 0.58 -0.98 -21.77
N ALA A 171 1.06 -1.56 -20.67
CA ALA A 171 1.89 -2.74 -20.69
C ALA A 171 1.82 -3.59 -19.41
N THR A 172 1.89 -4.90 -19.56
CA THR A 172 2.18 -5.82 -18.46
C THR A 172 3.69 -6.02 -18.34
N LEU A 173 4.25 -5.65 -17.19
CA LEU A 173 5.66 -5.86 -16.87
C LEU A 173 5.81 -7.05 -15.92
N THR A 174 6.68 -8.00 -16.26
CA THR A 174 6.93 -9.18 -15.42
C THR A 174 8.41 -9.50 -15.30
N LEU A 175 8.81 -10.01 -14.15
CA LEU A 175 10.12 -10.63 -13.97
C LEU A 175 9.96 -12.15 -14.07
N ALA A 176 10.79 -12.81 -14.86
CA ALA A 176 10.74 -14.26 -15.01
C ALA A 176 11.00 -14.97 -13.67
N ASP A 177 10.23 -16.03 -13.38
CA ASP A 177 10.34 -16.79 -12.12
C ASP A 177 11.69 -17.50 -11.95
N ALA A 178 12.33 -17.86 -13.06
CA ALA A 178 13.58 -18.58 -13.09
C ALA A 178 14.72 -17.68 -13.54
N ILE A 179 15.88 -17.89 -12.92
CA ILE A 179 17.15 -17.30 -13.36
C ILE A 179 18.04 -18.38 -13.96
N THR A 180 18.91 -17.96 -14.87
CA THR A 180 20.12 -18.72 -15.20
C THR A 180 21.32 -18.01 -14.58
N THR A 181 22.42 -18.71 -14.37
CA THR A 181 23.65 -18.10 -13.86
C THR A 181 24.72 -18.15 -14.94
N THR A 182 25.39 -17.03 -15.18
CA THR A 182 26.52 -16.94 -16.11
C THR A 182 27.75 -16.34 -15.42
N ASP A 183 28.93 -16.54 -15.98
CA ASP A 183 30.13 -15.84 -15.56
C ASP A 183 30.29 -14.55 -16.37
N VAL A 184 30.39 -13.42 -15.70
CA VAL A 184 30.67 -12.12 -16.30
C VAL A 184 32.00 -11.62 -15.75
N ALA A 185 33.06 -11.76 -16.56
CA ALA A 185 34.42 -11.35 -16.21
C ALA A 185 34.94 -11.95 -14.88
N GLY A 186 34.70 -13.25 -14.67
CA GLY A 186 35.13 -13.99 -13.48
C GLY A 186 34.21 -13.81 -12.28
N THR A 187 33.05 -13.16 -12.45
CA THR A 187 32.05 -12.95 -11.39
C THR A 187 30.74 -13.65 -11.77
N PRO A 188 30.19 -14.54 -10.93
CA PRO A 188 28.87 -15.10 -11.16
C PRO A 188 27.80 -14.01 -11.22
N ALA A 189 26.93 -14.07 -12.22
CA ALA A 189 25.79 -13.19 -12.41
C ALA A 189 24.51 -14.00 -12.65
N ALA A 190 23.46 -13.68 -11.90
CA ALA A 190 22.12 -14.17 -12.14
C ALA A 190 21.48 -13.39 -13.29
N GLN A 191 20.95 -14.09 -14.28
CA GLN A 191 20.25 -13.50 -15.41
C GLN A 191 18.77 -13.32 -15.05
N VAL A 192 18.43 -12.17 -14.48
CA VAL A 192 17.03 -11.78 -14.25
C VAL A 192 16.46 -11.28 -15.56
N VAL A 193 15.29 -11.75 -15.97
CA VAL A 193 14.67 -11.33 -17.24
C VAL A 193 13.44 -10.50 -16.94
N LEU A 194 13.44 -9.25 -17.41
CA LEU A 194 12.27 -8.38 -17.48
C LEU A 194 11.57 -8.60 -18.82
N ALA A 195 10.27 -8.86 -18.80
CA ALA A 195 9.42 -8.92 -19.98
C ALA A 195 8.40 -7.77 -19.97
N VAL A 196 8.12 -7.24 -21.15
CA VAL A 196 7.10 -6.21 -21.41
C VAL A 196 6.16 -6.77 -22.47
N GLU A 197 4.88 -6.85 -22.13
CA GLU A 197 3.80 -7.26 -23.03
C GLU A 197 2.83 -6.08 -23.21
N PRO A 198 2.69 -5.52 -24.43
CA PRO A 198 1.76 -4.43 -24.69
C PRO A 198 0.31 -4.82 -24.40
N VAL A 199 -0.45 -3.89 -23.82
CA VAL A 199 -1.89 -4.00 -23.68
C VAL A 199 -2.54 -3.54 -25.00
N PRO A 200 -3.39 -4.35 -25.66
CA PRO A 200 -4.04 -3.94 -26.89
C PRO A 200 -4.88 -2.67 -26.72
N GLY A 201 -4.50 -1.60 -27.44
CA GLY A 201 -5.19 -0.31 -27.38
C GLY A 201 -4.81 0.57 -26.18
N GLY A 202 -3.84 0.16 -25.37
CA GLY A 202 -3.26 0.98 -24.30
C GLY A 202 -2.27 2.03 -24.81
N PRO A 203 -1.85 2.97 -23.94
CA PRO A 203 -0.82 3.96 -24.27
C PRO A 203 0.54 3.30 -24.53
N ARG A 204 1.44 4.03 -25.20
CA ARG A 204 2.81 3.56 -25.42
C ARG A 204 3.59 3.60 -24.11
N VAL A 205 4.27 2.50 -23.79
CA VAL A 205 5.16 2.40 -22.62
C VAL A 205 6.60 2.17 -23.08
N GLU A 206 7.50 2.99 -22.56
CA GLU A 206 8.95 2.84 -22.75
C GLU A 206 9.60 2.53 -21.40
N VAL A 207 10.29 1.40 -21.26
CA VAL A 207 11.12 1.11 -20.08
C VAL A 207 12.56 1.44 -20.41
N THR A 208 13.13 2.41 -19.70
CA THR A 208 14.44 2.98 -20.01
C THR A 208 15.54 2.54 -19.06
N GLN A 209 15.18 2.17 -17.83
CA GLN A 209 16.13 1.82 -16.80
C GLN A 209 15.50 0.95 -15.72
N VAL A 210 16.32 0.06 -15.15
CA VAL A 210 16.00 -0.64 -13.90
C VAL A 210 17.10 -0.32 -12.87
N ASP A 211 16.71 0.12 -11.67
CA ASP A 211 17.64 0.45 -10.60
C ASP A 211 18.21 -0.81 -9.94
N ARG A 212 19.48 -0.71 -9.49
CA ARG A 212 20.05 -1.71 -8.60
C ARG A 212 19.23 -1.80 -7.32
N THR A 213 19.27 -2.98 -6.69
CA THR A 213 18.71 -3.15 -5.35
C THR A 213 19.84 -3.10 -4.32
N VAL A 214 19.45 -3.21 -3.05
CA VAL A 214 20.41 -3.39 -1.95
C VAL A 214 21.23 -4.68 -2.10
N LEU A 215 20.63 -5.73 -2.65
CA LEU A 215 21.24 -7.06 -2.75
C LEU A 215 21.83 -7.36 -4.13
N PHE A 216 21.36 -6.69 -5.18
CA PHE A 216 21.74 -6.98 -6.56
C PHE A 216 22.18 -5.73 -7.29
N ALA A 217 23.31 -5.83 -8.00
CA ALA A 217 23.81 -4.77 -8.85
C ALA A 217 24.25 -5.31 -10.22
N PRO A 218 24.27 -4.47 -11.27
CA PRO A 218 24.92 -4.81 -12.52
C PRO A 218 26.38 -5.23 -12.30
N PRO A 219 26.95 -6.08 -13.17
CA PRO A 219 28.38 -6.39 -13.15
C PRO A 219 29.20 -5.10 -13.15
N GLY A 220 30.23 -5.04 -12.30
CA GLY A 220 31.02 -3.82 -12.08
C GLY A 220 30.39 -2.80 -11.12
N GLY A 221 29.21 -3.09 -10.55
CA GLY A 221 28.65 -2.32 -9.42
C GLY A 221 27.96 -1.01 -9.80
N ALA A 222 27.54 -0.86 -11.06
CA ALA A 222 26.79 0.31 -11.52
C ALA A 222 25.49 0.52 -10.72
N VAL A 223 24.90 1.71 -10.80
CA VAL A 223 23.69 2.05 -10.02
C VAL A 223 22.39 1.56 -10.66
N SER A 224 22.43 1.16 -11.94
CA SER A 224 21.26 0.72 -12.70
C SER A 224 21.65 -0.08 -13.94
N TRP A 225 20.68 -0.84 -14.46
CA TRP A 225 20.72 -1.44 -15.79
C TRP A 225 20.03 -0.50 -16.78
N PRO A 226 20.71 -0.08 -17.87
CA PRO A 226 20.02 0.55 -18.98
C PRO A 226 19.11 -0.48 -19.68
N VAL A 227 17.88 -0.10 -19.97
CA VAL A 227 16.88 -0.93 -20.65
C VAL A 227 16.36 -0.15 -21.86
N ALA A 228 16.02 -0.86 -22.94
CA ALA A 228 15.43 -0.27 -24.14
C ALA A 228 14.29 -1.16 -24.60
N LEU A 229 13.18 -1.14 -23.85
CA LEU A 229 11.94 -1.81 -24.21
C LEU A 229 10.89 -0.75 -24.53
N ASP A 230 10.16 -0.97 -25.61
CA ASP A 230 9.18 -0.02 -26.15
C ASP A 230 8.02 -0.81 -26.73
N THR A 231 6.80 -0.57 -26.24
CA THR A 231 5.61 -1.29 -26.69
C THR A 231 5.24 -1.01 -28.15
N ASP A 232 5.69 0.09 -28.75
CA ASP A 232 5.49 0.36 -30.18
C ASP A 232 6.25 -0.66 -31.06
N ALA A 233 7.33 -1.23 -30.54
CA ALA A 233 8.06 -2.31 -31.19
C ALA A 233 7.43 -3.70 -30.95
N GLY A 234 6.36 -3.77 -30.16
CA GLY A 234 5.69 -5.00 -29.73
C GLY A 234 6.26 -5.59 -28.43
N PRO A 235 5.92 -6.85 -28.11
CA PRO A 235 6.48 -7.56 -26.97
C PRO A 235 8.01 -7.61 -26.97
N GLY A 236 8.61 -7.52 -25.79
CA GLY A 236 10.07 -7.52 -25.66
C GLY A 236 10.57 -7.99 -24.31
N THR A 237 11.85 -8.36 -24.27
CA THR A 237 12.52 -8.80 -23.03
C THR A 237 13.89 -8.14 -22.89
N ALA A 238 14.27 -7.79 -21.67
CA ALA A 238 15.60 -7.33 -21.31
C ALA A 238 16.18 -8.23 -20.22
N THR A 239 17.43 -8.67 -20.42
CA THR A 239 18.17 -9.40 -19.39
C THR A 239 18.93 -8.41 -18.52
N LEU A 240 18.81 -8.57 -17.21
CA LEU A 240 19.47 -7.80 -16.16
C LEU A 240 20.48 -8.73 -15.46
N PRO A 241 21.75 -8.82 -15.94
CA PRO A 241 22.76 -9.61 -15.26
C PRO A 241 22.97 -9.03 -13.86
N ALA A 242 22.78 -9.82 -12.81
CA ALA A 242 22.76 -9.38 -11.43
C ALA A 242 23.87 -10.08 -10.62
N THR A 243 24.80 -9.29 -10.12
CA THR A 243 25.85 -9.75 -9.19
C THR A 243 25.44 -9.44 -7.75
N ALA A 244 26.02 -10.14 -6.78
CA ALA A 244 25.79 -9.85 -5.37
C ALA A 244 26.31 -8.44 -5.03
N GLY A 245 25.40 -7.53 -4.69
CA GLY A 245 25.73 -6.15 -4.31
C GLY A 245 26.33 -6.06 -2.91
N ARG A 246 25.93 -6.97 -2.01
CA ARG A 246 26.49 -7.14 -0.65
C ARG A 246 26.46 -8.60 -0.22
N CYS A 247 27.44 -9.01 0.58
CA CYS A 247 27.57 -10.36 1.13
C CYS A 247 27.61 -10.41 2.67
N ASP A 248 27.43 -9.28 3.36
CA ASP A 248 27.37 -9.30 4.82
C ASP A 248 26.03 -9.88 5.31
N LEU A 249 26.11 -10.77 6.31
CA LEU A 249 24.95 -11.50 6.82
C LEU A 249 23.83 -10.57 7.32
N HIS A 250 24.19 -9.41 7.91
CA HIS A 250 23.22 -8.44 8.41
C HIS A 250 22.39 -7.87 7.27
N ALA A 251 23.02 -7.43 6.17
CA ALA A 251 22.31 -6.93 5.01
C ALA A 251 21.39 -7.98 4.38
N VAL A 252 21.80 -9.25 4.31
CA VAL A 252 20.98 -10.30 3.71
C VAL A 252 19.81 -10.69 4.62
N ALA A 253 20.03 -10.79 5.93
CA ALA A 253 19.01 -11.25 6.89
C ALA A 253 17.94 -10.18 7.20
N ASP A 254 18.32 -8.91 7.24
CA ASP A 254 17.40 -7.81 7.55
C ASP A 254 16.73 -7.21 6.31
N ASP A 255 17.14 -7.63 5.11
CA ASP A 255 16.59 -7.07 3.88
C ASP A 255 15.10 -7.40 3.69
N LYS A 256 14.33 -6.36 3.34
CA LYS A 256 12.89 -6.42 3.08
C LYS A 256 12.54 -6.09 1.63
N ARG A 257 13.47 -5.53 0.85
CA ARG A 257 13.22 -4.95 -0.48
C ARG A 257 14.28 -5.25 -1.53
N GLY A 258 15.28 -6.06 -1.22
CA GLY A 258 16.41 -6.37 -2.07
C GLY A 258 16.07 -7.16 -3.32
N THR A 259 14.81 -7.60 -3.47
CA THR A 259 14.28 -8.22 -4.69
C THR A 259 13.16 -7.39 -5.35
N PHE A 260 13.04 -6.12 -4.97
CA PHE A 260 12.16 -5.13 -5.59
C PHE A 260 13.00 -4.26 -6.51
N PHE A 261 12.75 -4.36 -7.80
CA PHE A 261 13.51 -3.65 -8.83
C PHE A 261 12.79 -2.35 -9.17
N GLY A 262 13.46 -1.20 -8.98
CA GLY A 262 12.91 0.10 -9.33
C GLY A 262 12.92 0.29 -10.84
N VAL A 263 11.80 0.66 -11.44
CA VAL A 263 11.64 0.79 -12.90
C VAL A 263 11.42 2.26 -13.24
N HIS A 264 12.18 2.74 -14.21
CA HIS A 264 11.97 4.04 -14.84
C HIS A 264 11.28 3.81 -16.17
N ALA A 265 10.14 4.46 -16.36
CA ALA A 265 9.34 4.32 -17.57
C ALA A 265 8.79 5.66 -18.05
N ARG A 266 8.42 5.71 -19.33
CA ARG A 266 7.58 6.75 -19.92
C ARG A 266 6.28 6.17 -20.40
N VAL A 267 5.21 6.94 -20.26
CA VAL A 267 3.89 6.64 -20.84
C VAL A 267 3.56 7.79 -21.80
N ASP A 268 3.39 7.49 -23.09
CA ASP A 268 3.20 8.46 -24.17
C ASP A 268 4.23 9.62 -24.14
N GLY A 269 5.48 9.29 -23.82
CA GLY A 269 6.59 10.24 -23.75
C GLY A 269 6.68 11.04 -22.45
N VAL A 270 5.77 10.82 -21.48
CA VAL A 270 5.81 11.45 -20.15
C VAL A 270 6.55 10.56 -19.16
N ASP A 271 7.64 11.07 -18.57
CA ASP A 271 8.37 10.39 -17.50
C ASP A 271 7.46 10.11 -16.30
N GLN A 272 7.45 8.86 -15.85
CA GLN A 272 6.72 8.43 -14.66
C GLN A 272 7.63 8.46 -13.42
N PRO A 273 7.08 8.67 -12.21
CA PRO A 273 7.76 8.32 -10.98
C PRO A 273 8.28 6.88 -11.00
N VAL A 274 9.41 6.64 -10.31
CA VAL A 274 9.96 5.28 -10.19
C VAL A 274 8.98 4.43 -9.39
N PHE A 275 8.52 3.33 -9.98
CA PHE A 275 7.71 2.32 -9.29
C PHE A 275 8.52 1.01 -9.18
N TYR A 276 8.03 0.05 -8.39
CA TYR A 276 8.81 -1.15 -8.06
C TYR A 276 8.13 -2.43 -8.54
N LEU A 277 8.86 -3.24 -9.31
CA LEU A 277 8.45 -4.60 -9.62
C LEU A 277 8.93 -5.54 -8.52
N ALA A 278 7.97 -6.20 -7.88
CA ALA A 278 8.26 -7.26 -6.92
C ALA A 278 8.64 -8.54 -7.67
N SER A 279 9.70 -9.21 -7.19
CA SER A 279 9.95 -10.59 -7.58
C SER A 279 8.85 -11.50 -7.05
N SER A 280 8.43 -12.47 -7.85
CA SER A 280 7.60 -13.58 -7.37
C SER A 280 8.31 -14.34 -6.24
N GLU A 281 7.58 -15.15 -5.47
CA GLU A 281 8.21 -15.99 -4.44
C GLU A 281 9.24 -16.97 -5.05
N ALA A 282 9.00 -17.45 -6.27
CA ALA A 282 9.90 -18.32 -7.00
C ALA A 282 11.20 -17.59 -7.38
N LEU A 283 11.09 -16.41 -8.02
CA LEU A 283 12.26 -15.61 -8.39
C LEU A 283 13.02 -15.16 -7.14
N ARG A 284 12.31 -14.70 -6.10
CA ARG A 284 12.90 -14.33 -4.82
C ARG A 284 13.73 -15.49 -4.26
N SER A 285 13.16 -16.69 -4.20
CA SER A 285 13.86 -17.88 -3.69
C SER A 285 15.10 -18.22 -4.53
N ALA A 286 15.00 -18.12 -5.85
CA ALA A 286 16.13 -18.37 -6.75
C ALA A 286 17.25 -17.34 -6.58
N LEU A 287 16.91 -16.06 -6.42
CA LEU A 287 17.84 -14.96 -6.16
C LEU A 287 18.56 -15.11 -4.81
N PHE A 288 17.84 -15.50 -3.74
CA PHE A 288 18.48 -15.79 -2.45
C PHE A 288 19.37 -17.05 -2.49
N ALA A 289 19.01 -18.06 -3.29
CA ALA A 289 19.88 -19.21 -3.53
C ALA A 289 21.16 -18.79 -4.26
N PHE A 290 21.05 -17.98 -5.31
CA PHE A 290 22.19 -17.41 -6.01
C PHE A 290 23.08 -16.58 -5.08
N LEU A 291 22.52 -15.70 -4.22
CA LEU A 291 23.30 -14.91 -3.26
C LEU A 291 24.13 -15.79 -2.33
N ARG A 292 23.55 -16.89 -1.81
CA ARG A 292 24.31 -17.82 -0.96
C ARG A 292 25.52 -18.38 -1.70
N THR A 293 25.33 -18.86 -2.93
CA THR A 293 26.43 -19.38 -3.75
C THR A 293 27.46 -18.30 -4.09
N ALA A 294 27.02 -17.13 -4.55
CA ALA A 294 27.90 -16.02 -4.94
C ALA A 294 28.71 -15.45 -3.76
N CYS A 295 28.13 -15.47 -2.55
CA CYS A 295 28.78 -15.03 -1.32
C CYS A 295 29.53 -16.14 -0.58
N GLY A 296 29.67 -17.33 -1.16
CA GLY A 296 30.45 -18.43 -0.59
C GLY A 296 29.79 -19.17 0.58
N ALA A 297 28.49 -19.01 0.80
CA ALA A 297 27.73 -19.85 1.70
C ALA A 297 27.37 -21.16 0.98
N GLU A 298 27.97 -22.28 1.40
CA GLU A 298 27.71 -23.59 0.81
C GLU A 298 26.21 -23.95 0.87
N ALA A 299 25.70 -24.54 -0.21
CA ALA A 299 24.38 -25.13 -0.23
C ALA A 299 24.40 -26.40 0.62
N THR A 300 24.04 -26.30 1.90
CA THR A 300 23.67 -27.49 2.68
C THR A 300 22.42 -28.09 2.02
N GLY A 301 22.60 -29.28 1.45
CA GLY A 301 21.56 -30.07 0.79
C GLY A 301 20.50 -30.64 1.72
#